data_AF-A0A2A2Q127-F1
#
_entry.id   AF-A0A2A2Q127-F1
#
_cell.length_a   1.000
_cell.length_b   1.000
_cell.length_c   1.000
_cell.angle_alpha   90.00
_cell.angle_beta   90.00
_cell.angle_gamma   90.00
#
_symmetry.space_group_name_H-M   'P 1'
#
loop_
_entity.id
_entity.type
_entity.pdbx_description
1 polymer ?
#
loop_
_entity_poly.entity_id
_entity_poly.type
_entity_poly.pdbx_seq_one_letter_code
_entity_poly.pdbx_strand_id
1 'polypeptide(L)'
;MESVLPPEVARKLLHKDLANLVKRVHEGKKLTRSEHSMLQNLAGMSAGHSGPTHARNFVELAEILGVSRQALGQWRRRKDSPKAAANGLHEVAAWREFMRQHNLKGSEVPATDEEASLKARKLLAEVEERELRLAVKRELYVPLDVVRQEWTTRVGRAVSLLRNKFENELPPILSGLDATGIQDECRKAIDEVLGLLHAGDDVA
;
A
#
# COMPACT_ATOMS: atom_id res chain seq x y z
N MET A 1 27.42 33.47 28.43
CA MET A 1 27.93 33.31 27.05
C MET A 1 27.93 31.82 26.76
N GLU A 2 26.79 31.26 26.38
CA GLU A 2 26.64 29.82 26.11
C GLU A 2 27.34 29.50 24.78
N SER A 3 28.41 28.71 24.84
CA SER A 3 29.11 28.26 23.65
C SER A 3 28.29 27.17 22.96
N VAL A 4 27.42 27.57 22.03
CA VAL A 4 26.73 26.63 21.15
C VAL A 4 27.77 26.02 20.21
N LEU A 5 28.23 24.81 20.53
CA LEU A 5 29.18 24.07 19.70
C LEU A 5 28.48 23.56 18.44
N PRO A 6 29.07 23.76 17.24
CA PRO A 6 28.52 23.20 16.00
C PRO A 6 28.41 21.67 16.08
N PRO A 7 27.36 21.07 15.50
CA PRO A 7 27.07 19.63 15.63
C PRO A 7 28.20 18.73 15.12
N GLU A 8 28.94 19.18 14.12
CA GLU A 8 30.11 18.49 13.57
C GLU A 8 31.32 18.47 14.53
N VAL A 9 31.47 19.52 15.34
CA VAL A 9 32.53 19.59 16.37
C VAL A 9 32.17 18.69 17.55
N ALA A 10 30.89 18.66 17.93
CA ALA A 10 30.38 17.75 18.97
C ALA A 10 30.59 16.27 18.61
N ARG A 11 30.34 15.88 17.35
CA ARG A 11 30.58 14.51 16.86
C ARG A 11 32.05 14.11 16.93
N LYS A 12 32.96 15.01 16.51
CA LYS A 12 34.41 14.77 16.58
C LYS A 12 34.92 14.62 18.01
N LEU A 13 34.36 15.40 18.95
CA LEU A 13 34.67 15.28 20.37
C LEU A 13 34.20 13.93 20.92
N LEU A 14 32.98 13.50 20.60
CA LEU A 14 32.45 12.20 21.01
C LEU A 14 33.28 11.02 20.48
N HIS A 15 33.71 11.07 19.21
CA HIS A 15 34.60 10.04 18.66
C HIS A 15 35.94 9.97 19.40
N LYS A 16 36.49 11.12 19.80
CA LYS A 16 37.75 11.19 20.53
C LYS A 16 37.60 10.67 21.96
N ASP A 17 36.47 10.95 22.61
CA ASP A 17 36.14 10.40 23.93
C ASP A 17 35.95 8.88 23.90
N LEU A 18 35.31 8.34 22.85
CA LEU A 18 35.23 6.90 22.63
C LEU A 18 36.62 6.26 22.44
N ALA A 19 37.51 6.89 21.67
CA ALA A 19 38.88 6.41 21.50
C ALA A 19 39.66 6.41 22.84
N ASN A 20 39.47 7.42 23.67
CA ASN A 20 40.06 7.50 25.01
C ASN A 20 39.51 6.42 25.96
N LEU A 21 38.20 6.14 25.88
CA LEU A 21 37.55 5.05 26.61
C LEU A 21 38.11 3.67 26.21
N VAL A 22 38.24 3.41 24.91
CA VAL A 22 38.83 2.16 24.39
C VAL A 22 40.27 1.99 24.88
N LYS A 23 41.06 3.07 24.83
CA LYS A 23 42.45 3.06 25.35
C LYS A 23 42.50 2.73 26.85
N ARG A 24 41.63 3.33 27.67
CA ARG A 24 41.54 3.04 29.11
C ARG A 24 41.16 1.59 29.40
N VAL A 25 40.26 1.01 28.61
CA VAL A 25 39.89 -0.41 28.72
C VAL A 25 41.07 -1.30 28.35
N HIS A 26 41.81 -0.96 27.29
CA HIS A 26 43.03 -1.69 26.88
C HIS A 26 44.13 -1.63 27.94
N GLU A 27 44.24 -0.51 28.66
CA GLU A 27 45.14 -0.34 29.81
C GLU A 27 44.66 -1.08 31.08
N GLY A 28 43.55 -1.84 31.02
CA GLY A 28 43.03 -2.64 32.14
C GLY A 28 42.26 -1.83 33.20
N LYS A 29 41.96 -0.56 32.95
CA LYS A 29 41.23 0.31 33.90
C LYS A 29 39.73 0.04 33.82
N LYS A 30 39.07 0.01 34.98
CA LYS A 30 37.62 -0.22 35.07
C LYS A 30 36.84 0.98 34.54
N LEU A 31 35.78 0.69 33.78
CA LEU A 31 34.80 1.67 33.31
C LEU A 31 33.81 2.02 34.42
N THR A 32 33.39 3.27 34.47
CA THR A 32 32.32 3.74 35.34
C THR A 32 30.95 3.30 34.81
N ARG A 33 29.94 3.29 35.69
CA ARG A 33 28.59 2.84 35.38
C ARG A 33 27.93 3.65 34.25
N SER A 34 28.21 4.95 34.17
CA SER A 34 27.72 5.83 33.10
C SER A 34 28.39 5.52 31.76
N GLU A 35 29.70 5.31 31.75
CA GLU A 35 30.47 4.93 30.56
C GLU A 35 30.01 3.57 30.01
N HIS A 36 29.73 2.61 30.89
CA HIS A 36 29.20 1.31 30.50
C HIS A 36 27.79 1.40 29.89
N SER A 37 26.91 2.22 30.46
CA SER A 37 25.57 2.48 29.91
C SER A 37 25.62 3.18 28.55
N MET A 38 26.56 4.10 28.36
CA MET A 38 26.75 4.81 27.10
C MET A 38 27.22 3.86 25.98
N LEU A 39 28.18 2.98 26.27
CA LEU A 39 28.65 1.97 25.32
C LEU A 39 27.56 0.96 24.95
N GLN A 40 26.72 0.56 25.91
CA GLN A 40 25.58 -0.33 25.64
C GLN A 40 24.55 0.33 24.73
N ASN A 41 24.25 1.61 24.93
CA ASN A 41 23.35 2.36 24.05
C ASN A 41 23.91 2.49 22.64
N LEU A 42 25.22 2.73 22.51
CA LEU A 42 25.90 2.90 21.23
C LEU A 42 26.01 1.57 20.45
N ALA A 43 26.22 0.45 21.15
CA ALA A 43 26.17 -0.89 20.57
C ALA A 43 24.76 -1.27 20.06
N GLY A 44 23.71 -0.80 20.74
CA GLY A 44 22.31 -1.00 20.32
C GLY A 44 21.93 -0.22 19.06
N MET A 45 22.65 0.85 18.70
CA MET A 45 22.37 1.64 17.49
C MET A 45 22.96 1.04 16.20
N SER A 46 24.01 0.20 16.31
CA SER A 46 24.72 -0.34 15.14
C SER A 46 24.22 -1.70 14.66
N ALA A 47 23.33 -2.36 15.41
CA ALA A 47 22.72 -3.64 15.04
C ALA A 47 21.19 -3.45 14.94
N GLY A 48 20.69 -3.32 13.71
CA GLY A 48 19.25 -3.32 13.46
C GLY A 48 18.61 -4.54 14.12
N HIS A 49 17.64 -4.29 15.01
CA HIS A 49 16.89 -5.26 15.83
C HIS A 49 17.51 -5.71 17.16
N SER A 50 17.76 -4.80 18.11
CA SER A 50 17.41 -5.09 19.52
C SER A 50 17.39 -3.85 20.40
N GLY A 51 16.21 -3.56 20.95
CA GLY A 51 16.06 -2.68 22.12
C GLY A 51 16.80 -3.22 23.36
N PRO A 52 16.60 -2.59 24.54
CA PRO A 52 17.35 -2.89 25.76
C PRO A 52 17.40 -4.39 26.07
N THR A 53 18.56 -4.92 26.43
CA THR A 53 18.73 -6.35 26.78
C THR A 53 18.08 -6.70 28.12
N HIS A 54 17.93 -5.69 28.99
CA HIS A 54 17.37 -5.83 30.33
C HIS A 54 16.35 -4.73 30.59
N ALA A 55 15.25 -5.07 31.27
CA ALA A 55 14.26 -4.13 31.79
C ALA A 55 14.38 -4.01 33.32
N ARG A 56 14.22 -2.80 33.87
CA ARG A 56 14.35 -2.52 35.31
C ARG A 56 13.11 -2.90 36.09
N ASN A 57 11.96 -2.92 35.43
CA ASN A 57 10.68 -3.28 36.03
C ASN A 57 9.73 -3.85 34.96
N PHE A 58 8.61 -4.40 35.40
CA PHE A 58 7.60 -4.99 34.50
C PHE A 58 6.89 -3.97 33.59
N VAL A 59 6.92 -2.67 33.91
CA VAL A 59 6.33 -1.62 33.06
C VAL A 59 7.22 -1.44 31.83
N GLU A 60 8.51 -1.22 32.05
CA GLU A 60 9.53 -1.10 31.00
C GLU A 60 9.62 -2.40 30.18
N LEU A 61 9.50 -3.57 30.83
CA LEU A 61 9.47 -4.86 30.14
C LEU A 61 8.25 -4.98 29.21
N ALA A 62 7.08 -4.53 29.66
CA ALA A 62 5.86 -4.57 28.85
C ALA A 62 5.98 -3.67 27.61
N GLU A 63 6.57 -2.48 27.77
CA GLU A 63 6.87 -1.56 26.68
C GLU A 63 7.87 -2.15 25.68
N ILE A 64 8.98 -2.73 26.17
CA ILE A 64 10.02 -3.33 25.32
C ILE A 64 9.49 -4.55 24.54
N LEU A 65 8.59 -5.33 25.15
CA LEU A 65 7.98 -6.51 24.53
C LEU A 65 6.76 -6.16 23.66
N GLY A 66 6.30 -4.90 23.65
CA GLY A 66 5.09 -4.48 22.93
C GLY A 66 3.83 -5.15 23.47
N VAL A 67 3.72 -5.36 24.79
CA VAL A 67 2.58 -6.06 25.41
C VAL A 67 1.91 -5.21 26.48
N SER A 68 0.63 -5.46 26.77
CA SER A 68 -0.03 -4.76 27.87
C SER A 68 0.53 -5.23 29.23
N ARG A 69 0.59 -4.31 30.19
CA ARG A 69 0.99 -4.62 31.59
C ARG A 69 0.13 -5.74 32.20
N GLN A 70 -1.15 -5.80 31.82
CA GLN A 70 -2.08 -6.83 32.26
C GLN A 70 -1.72 -8.21 31.71
N ALA A 71 -1.38 -8.31 30.42
CA ALA A 71 -0.96 -9.57 29.80
C ALA A 71 0.32 -10.09 30.47
N LEU A 72 1.31 -9.22 30.66
CA LEU A 72 2.56 -9.58 31.34
C LEU A 72 2.32 -10.02 32.80
N GLY A 73 1.41 -9.36 33.51
CA GLY A 73 0.99 -9.73 34.86
C GLY A 73 0.32 -11.11 34.93
N GLN A 74 -0.47 -11.50 33.92
CA GLN A 74 -1.05 -12.84 33.83
C GLN A 74 0.01 -13.89 33.50
N TRP A 75 0.93 -13.60 32.60
CA TRP A 75 1.99 -14.52 32.19
C TRP A 75 2.96 -14.83 33.32
N ARG A 76 3.27 -13.84 34.16
CA ARG A 76 4.08 -14.00 35.38
C ARG A 76 3.51 -15.03 36.36
N ARG A 77 2.20 -15.26 36.36
CA ARG A 77 1.56 -16.23 37.27
C ARG A 77 1.73 -17.68 36.78
N ARG A 78 2.25 -17.89 35.57
CA ARG A 78 2.54 -19.23 35.04
C ARG A 78 3.80 -19.77 35.69
N LYS A 79 3.83 -21.10 35.91
CA LYS A 79 4.93 -21.77 36.64
C LYS A 79 6.29 -21.61 35.96
N ASP A 80 6.30 -21.48 34.63
CA ASP A 80 7.52 -21.45 33.81
C ASP A 80 7.93 -20.03 33.38
N SER A 81 7.30 -19.00 33.97
CA SER A 81 7.62 -17.61 33.60
C SER A 81 9.04 -17.22 34.06
N PRO A 82 9.78 -16.44 33.25
CA PRO A 82 11.10 -15.97 33.64
C PRO A 82 11.08 -15.11 34.90
N LYS A 83 11.99 -15.38 35.83
CA LYS A 83 12.16 -14.61 37.06
C LYS A 83 13.16 -13.47 36.85
N ALA A 84 13.09 -12.45 37.71
CA ALA A 84 14.12 -11.42 37.74
C ALA A 84 15.47 -12.06 38.12
N ALA A 85 16.56 -11.57 37.52
CA ALA A 85 17.90 -11.93 37.92
C ALA A 85 18.21 -11.44 39.34
N ALA A 86 19.28 -11.92 39.96
CA ALA A 86 19.65 -11.59 41.35
C ALA A 86 19.85 -10.07 41.59
N ASN A 87 20.09 -9.31 40.52
CA ASN A 87 20.21 -7.85 40.53
C ASN A 87 18.87 -7.10 40.35
N GLY A 88 17.74 -7.82 40.32
CA GLY A 88 16.40 -7.26 40.14
C GLY A 88 16.04 -6.89 38.71
N LEU A 89 16.92 -7.13 37.73
CA LEU A 89 16.65 -6.86 36.31
C LEU A 89 15.93 -8.03 35.63
N HIS A 90 15.12 -7.71 34.62
CA HIS A 90 14.42 -8.69 33.79
C HIS A 90 15.12 -8.84 32.44
N GLU A 91 15.51 -10.07 32.11
CA GLU A 91 16.14 -10.36 30.82
C GLU A 91 15.10 -10.42 29.71
N VAL A 92 15.19 -9.51 28.74
CA VAL A 92 14.21 -9.39 27.65
C VAL A 92 14.25 -10.61 26.72
N ALA A 93 15.43 -11.20 26.51
CA ALA A 93 15.60 -12.41 25.70
C ALA A 93 14.86 -13.61 26.28
N ALA A 94 14.96 -13.84 27.60
CA ALA A 94 14.25 -14.92 28.30
C ALA A 94 12.72 -14.76 28.19
N TRP A 95 12.21 -13.53 28.27
CA TRP A 95 10.79 -13.26 28.06
C TRP A 95 10.33 -13.46 26.61
N ARG A 96 11.14 -13.09 25.62
CA ARG A 96 10.84 -13.37 24.20
C ARG A 96 10.83 -14.87 23.91
N GLU A 97 11.75 -15.63 24.50
CA GLU A 97 11.80 -17.09 24.37
C GLU A 97 10.57 -17.75 24.99
N PHE A 98 10.22 -17.36 26.22
CA PHE A 98 9.01 -17.79 26.90
C PHE A 98 7.75 -17.48 26.07
N MET A 99 7.66 -16.28 25.49
CA MET A 99 6.56 -15.91 24.61
C MET A 99 6.48 -16.81 23.36
N ARG A 100 7.62 -17.15 22.75
CA ARG A 100 7.67 -18.05 21.58
C ARG A 100 7.25 -19.47 21.93
N GLN A 101 7.77 -20.03 23.03
CA GLN A 101 7.46 -21.40 23.47
C GLN A 101 5.99 -21.59 23.81
N HIS A 102 5.34 -20.56 24.36
CA HIS A 102 3.94 -20.60 24.76
C HIS A 102 2.97 -19.96 23.75
N ASN A 103 3.43 -19.65 22.52
CA ASN A 103 2.65 -18.99 21.47
C ASN A 103 1.92 -17.72 21.96
N LEU A 104 2.55 -16.95 22.83
CA LEU A 104 2.01 -15.72 23.39
C LEU A 104 2.27 -14.57 22.43
N LYS A 105 1.20 -14.06 21.81
CA LYS A 105 1.29 -12.87 20.96
C LYS A 105 1.43 -11.64 21.85
N GLY A 106 2.47 -10.85 21.62
CA GLY A 106 2.46 -9.45 22.03
C GLY A 106 1.41 -8.67 21.25
N SER A 107 1.12 -7.43 21.66
CA SER A 107 0.46 -6.52 20.71
C SER A 107 1.32 -6.53 19.47
N GLU A 108 0.68 -6.71 18.32
CA GLU A 108 1.32 -6.85 17.02
C GLU A 108 2.54 -5.96 16.94
N VAL A 109 3.70 -6.56 16.63
CA VAL A 109 4.90 -5.81 16.24
C VAL A 109 4.39 -4.71 15.30
N PRO A 110 4.65 -3.41 15.57
CA PRO A 110 4.16 -2.36 14.69
C PRO A 110 4.51 -2.78 13.27
N ALA A 111 3.46 -2.89 12.43
CA ALA A 111 3.58 -3.31 11.05
C ALA A 111 4.87 -2.70 10.50
N THR A 112 5.81 -3.54 10.06
CA THR A 112 7.09 -3.02 9.56
C THR A 112 6.77 -1.92 8.55
N ASP A 113 7.62 -0.88 8.43
CA ASP A 113 7.36 0.23 7.49
C ASP A 113 7.00 -0.28 6.08
N GLU A 114 7.50 -1.46 5.72
CA GLU A 114 7.15 -2.23 4.52
C GLU A 114 5.69 -2.74 4.50
N GLU A 115 5.19 -3.36 5.57
CA GLU A 115 3.81 -3.83 5.66
C GLU A 115 2.80 -2.66 5.68
N ALA A 116 3.15 -1.56 6.36
CA ALA A 116 2.37 -0.33 6.33
C ALA A 116 2.33 0.27 4.91
N SER A 117 3.46 0.28 4.19
CA SER A 117 3.55 0.73 2.79
C SER A 117 2.71 -0.14 1.84
N LEU A 118 2.76 -1.46 1.98
CA LEU A 118 1.95 -2.38 1.17
C LEU A 118 0.45 -2.21 1.43
N LYS A 119 0.04 -2.05 2.69
CA LYS A 119 -1.34 -1.75 3.07
C LYS A 119 -1.82 -0.41 2.49
N ALA A 120 -0.99 0.63 2.56
CA ALA A 120 -1.29 1.94 1.97
C ALA A 120 -1.45 1.84 0.44
N ARG A 121 -0.55 1.13 -0.24
CA ARG A 121 -0.63 0.92 -1.70
C ARG A 121 -1.88 0.16 -2.12
N LYS A 122 -2.25 -0.89 -1.37
CA LYS A 122 -3.50 -1.62 -1.60
C LYS A 122 -4.71 -0.71 -1.43
N LEU A 123 -4.73 0.09 -0.37
CA LEU A 123 -5.83 1.02 -0.10
C LEU A 123 -5.99 2.05 -1.23
N LEU A 124 -4.88 2.59 -1.74
CA LEU A 124 -4.92 3.53 -2.87
C LEU A 124 -5.48 2.88 -4.14
N ALA A 125 -5.02 1.68 -4.50
CA ALA A 125 -5.54 0.96 -5.67
C ALA A 125 -7.05 0.66 -5.53
N GLU A 126 -7.48 0.33 -4.32
CA GLU A 126 -8.88 0.12 -3.97
C GLU A 126 -9.75 1.38 -4.03
N VAL A 127 -9.17 2.56 -3.76
CA VAL A 127 -9.85 3.85 -3.91
C VAL A 127 -9.97 4.19 -5.39
N GLU A 128 -8.90 4.05 -6.16
CA GLU A 128 -8.88 4.31 -7.60
C GLU A 128 -9.89 3.45 -8.36
N GLU A 129 -9.98 2.16 -8.04
CA GLU A 129 -11.00 1.26 -8.64
C GLU A 129 -12.43 1.72 -8.32
N ARG A 130 -12.68 2.17 -7.08
CA ARG A 130 -14.00 2.68 -6.67
C ARG A 130 -14.33 3.99 -7.38
N GLU A 131 -13.37 4.87 -7.56
CA GLU A 131 -13.52 6.12 -8.30
C GLU A 131 -13.86 5.87 -9.77
N LEU A 132 -13.16 4.95 -10.44
CA LEU A 132 -13.47 4.56 -11.82
C LEU A 132 -14.89 3.98 -11.94
N ARG A 133 -15.29 3.09 -11.03
CA ARG A 133 -16.65 2.55 -11.01
C ARG A 133 -17.71 3.64 -10.78
N LEU A 134 -17.44 4.61 -9.91
CA LEU A 134 -18.33 5.75 -9.69
C LEU A 134 -18.40 6.66 -10.92
N ALA A 135 -17.30 6.87 -11.61
CA ALA A 135 -17.25 7.70 -12.80
C ALA A 135 -18.01 7.06 -13.98
N VAL A 136 -17.94 5.73 -14.14
CA VAL A 136 -18.81 4.99 -15.08
C VAL A 136 -20.28 5.15 -14.71
N LYS A 137 -20.64 5.01 -13.42
CA LYS A 137 -22.03 5.24 -12.95
C LYS A 137 -22.53 6.67 -13.14
N ARG A 138 -21.61 7.64 -13.19
CA ARG A 138 -21.88 9.06 -13.47
C ARG A 138 -21.83 9.37 -14.97
N GLU A 139 -21.75 8.35 -15.82
CA GLU A 139 -21.72 8.49 -17.28
C GLU A 139 -20.53 9.31 -17.80
N LEU A 140 -19.46 9.43 -16.99
CA LEU A 140 -18.24 10.13 -17.38
C LEU A 140 -17.31 9.25 -18.23
N TYR A 141 -17.48 7.93 -18.15
CA TYR A 141 -16.70 6.96 -18.91
C TYR A 141 -17.59 5.81 -19.37
N VAL A 142 -17.26 5.25 -20.55
CA VAL A 142 -17.90 4.06 -21.11
C VAL A 142 -16.83 3.00 -21.37
N PRO A 143 -17.08 1.72 -21.01
CA PRO A 143 -16.17 0.63 -21.34
C PRO A 143 -15.96 0.47 -22.85
N LEU A 144 -14.71 0.26 -23.28
CA LEU A 144 -14.36 0.16 -24.70
C LEU A 144 -14.97 -1.06 -25.41
N ASP A 145 -15.18 -2.16 -24.69
CA ASP A 145 -15.85 -3.36 -25.18
C ASP A 145 -17.32 -3.09 -25.50
N VAL A 146 -18.02 -2.34 -24.64
CA VAL A 146 -19.39 -1.88 -24.88
C VAL A 146 -19.44 -0.98 -26.11
N VAL A 147 -18.55 0.02 -26.20
CA VAL A 147 -18.47 0.91 -27.38
C VAL A 147 -18.23 0.11 -28.65
N ARG A 148 -17.30 -0.85 -28.63
CA ARG A 148 -16.98 -1.70 -29.79
C ARG A 148 -18.19 -2.53 -30.20
N GLN A 149 -18.86 -3.16 -29.25
CA GLN A 149 -20.02 -4.01 -29.52
C GLN A 149 -21.17 -3.20 -30.14
N GLU A 150 -21.51 -2.06 -29.54
CA GLU A 150 -22.56 -1.17 -30.02
C GLU A 150 -22.22 -0.62 -31.41
N TRP A 151 -20.99 -0.13 -31.59
CA TRP A 151 -20.53 0.38 -32.87
C TRP A 151 -20.58 -0.67 -33.97
N THR A 152 -20.00 -1.86 -33.74
CA THR A 152 -20.00 -2.94 -34.73
C THR A 152 -21.41 -3.40 -35.07
N THR A 153 -22.32 -3.45 -34.09
CA THR A 153 -23.71 -3.82 -34.32
C THR A 153 -24.44 -2.78 -35.16
N ARG A 154 -24.33 -1.49 -34.81
CA ARG A 154 -24.98 -0.40 -35.55
C ARG A 154 -24.45 -0.28 -36.98
N VAL A 155 -23.13 -0.29 -37.15
CA VAL A 155 -22.50 -0.27 -38.49
C VAL A 155 -22.89 -1.50 -39.30
N GLY A 156 -22.93 -2.69 -38.67
CA GLY A 156 -23.39 -3.91 -39.32
C GLY A 156 -24.82 -3.78 -39.87
N ARG A 157 -25.75 -3.28 -39.05
CA ARG A 157 -27.13 -3.02 -39.47
C ARG A 157 -27.21 -2.02 -40.62
N ALA A 158 -26.47 -0.91 -40.55
CA ALA A 158 -26.44 0.10 -41.61
C ALA A 158 -25.89 -0.46 -42.93
N VAL A 159 -24.82 -1.25 -42.87
CA VAL A 159 -24.24 -1.91 -44.06
C VAL A 159 -25.22 -2.91 -44.66
N SER A 160 -25.92 -3.69 -43.84
CA SER A 160 -26.94 -4.63 -44.32
C SER A 160 -28.11 -3.90 -44.99
N LEU A 161 -28.60 -2.81 -44.41
CA LEU A 161 -29.66 -1.99 -45.00
C LEU A 161 -29.20 -1.37 -46.32
N LEU A 162 -28.00 -0.80 -46.35
CA LEU A 162 -27.41 -0.23 -47.56
C LEU A 162 -27.36 -1.26 -48.70
N ARG A 163 -26.81 -2.46 -48.43
CA ARG A 163 -26.76 -3.53 -49.43
C ARG A 163 -28.14 -3.94 -49.89
N ASN A 164 -29.10 -4.11 -48.97
CA ASN A 164 -30.45 -4.50 -49.35
C ASN A 164 -31.11 -3.46 -50.26
N LYS A 165 -31.04 -2.17 -49.88
CA LYS A 165 -31.61 -1.06 -50.66
C LYS A 165 -31.01 -1.00 -52.06
N PHE A 166 -29.68 -1.00 -52.17
CA PHE A 166 -29.00 -0.79 -53.46
C PHE A 166 -28.94 -2.02 -54.34
N GLU A 167 -28.83 -3.22 -53.76
CA GLU A 167 -28.66 -4.46 -54.53
C GLU A 167 -30.01 -5.13 -54.86
N ASN A 168 -31.04 -4.97 -54.00
CA ASN A 168 -32.31 -5.68 -54.17
C ASN A 168 -33.52 -4.77 -54.42
N GLU A 169 -33.67 -3.66 -53.67
CA GLU A 169 -34.88 -2.82 -53.75
C GLU A 169 -34.84 -1.80 -54.89
N LEU A 170 -33.75 -1.04 -55.02
CA LEU A 170 -33.62 0.04 -55.99
C LEU A 170 -33.61 -0.45 -57.46
N PRO A 171 -32.89 -1.51 -57.86
CA PRO A 171 -32.78 -1.87 -59.28
C PRO A 171 -34.10 -1.99 -60.05
N PRO A 172 -35.16 -2.66 -59.53
CA PRO A 172 -36.45 -2.70 -60.21
C PRO A 172 -37.19 -1.35 -60.19
N ILE A 173 -37.05 -0.55 -59.13
CA ILE A 173 -37.70 0.77 -58.99
C ILE A 173 -37.13 1.78 -59.98
N LEU A 174 -35.82 1.76 -60.17
CA LEU A 174 -35.11 2.70 -61.05
C LEU A 174 -35.35 2.43 -62.54
N SER A 175 -35.86 1.25 -62.89
CA SER A 175 -36.07 0.86 -64.28
C SER A 175 -37.13 1.75 -64.95
N GLY A 176 -36.71 2.49 -65.98
CA GLY A 176 -37.60 3.36 -66.76
C GLY A 176 -37.80 4.76 -66.17
N LEU A 177 -37.16 5.10 -65.06
CA LEU A 177 -37.12 6.47 -64.55
C LEU A 177 -36.15 7.34 -65.33
N ASP A 178 -36.43 8.64 -65.37
CA ASP A 178 -35.48 9.63 -65.88
C ASP A 178 -34.43 9.99 -64.82
N ALA A 179 -33.46 10.83 -65.20
CA ALA A 179 -32.35 11.16 -64.31
C ALA A 179 -32.80 11.81 -62.98
N THR A 180 -33.87 12.61 -63.01
CA THR A 180 -34.42 13.27 -61.82
C THR A 180 -35.11 12.26 -60.92
N GLY A 181 -35.94 11.36 -61.49
CA GLY A 181 -36.58 10.29 -60.72
C GLY A 181 -35.57 9.34 -60.08
N ILE A 182 -34.51 8.97 -60.81
CA ILE A 182 -33.42 8.15 -60.25
C ILE A 182 -32.75 8.85 -59.07
N GLN A 183 -32.46 10.15 -59.20
CA GLN A 183 -31.81 10.91 -58.15
C GLN A 183 -32.68 10.99 -56.88
N ASP A 184 -33.99 11.17 -57.03
CA ASP A 184 -34.91 11.26 -55.89
C ASP A 184 -35.04 9.93 -55.14
N GLU A 185 -35.12 8.79 -55.85
CA GLU A 185 -35.16 7.47 -55.20
C GLU A 185 -33.84 7.11 -54.51
N CYS A 186 -32.70 7.41 -55.14
CA CYS A 186 -31.39 7.24 -54.50
C CYS A 186 -31.25 8.12 -53.24
N ARG A 187 -31.76 9.36 -53.26
CA ARG A 187 -31.74 10.25 -52.10
C ARG A 187 -32.53 9.67 -50.94
N LYS A 188 -33.75 9.17 -51.19
CA LYS A 188 -34.58 8.52 -50.17
C LYS A 188 -33.88 7.32 -49.53
N ALA A 189 -33.26 6.46 -50.34
CA ALA A 189 -32.53 5.30 -49.84
C ALA A 189 -31.32 5.70 -48.97
N ILE A 190 -30.60 6.76 -49.35
CA ILE A 190 -29.49 7.30 -48.56
C ILE A 190 -30.00 7.87 -47.22
N ASP A 191 -31.06 8.68 -47.25
CA ASP A 191 -31.62 9.30 -46.05
C ASP A 191 -32.10 8.24 -45.05
N GLU A 192 -32.66 7.13 -45.52
CA GLU A 192 -33.07 6.00 -44.68
C GLU A 192 -31.87 5.32 -43.99
N VAL A 193 -30.78 5.08 -44.72
CA VAL A 193 -29.54 4.51 -44.16
C VAL A 193 -28.91 5.47 -43.15
N LEU A 194 -28.87 6.77 -43.46
CA LEU A 194 -28.33 7.80 -42.55
C LEU A 194 -29.19 7.95 -41.30
N GLY A 195 -30.50 7.82 -41.42
CA GLY A 195 -31.42 7.80 -40.28
C GLY A 195 -31.04 6.74 -39.25
N LEU A 196 -30.70 5.53 -39.69
CA LEU A 196 -30.28 4.44 -38.80
C LEU A 196 -28.93 4.69 -38.12
N LEU A 197 -28.02 5.42 -38.77
CA LEU A 197 -26.73 5.80 -38.18
C LEU A 197 -26.88 6.92 -37.12
N HIS A 198 -27.87 7.80 -37.30
CA HIS A 198 -28.10 8.95 -36.44
C HIS A 198 -29.15 8.72 -35.34
N ALA A 199 -29.96 7.67 -35.43
CA ALA A 199 -30.88 7.30 -34.37
C ALA A 199 -30.09 6.93 -33.09
N GLY A 200 -30.05 7.86 -32.13
CA GLY A 200 -29.44 7.67 -30.82
C GLY A 200 -30.22 6.70 -29.93
N ASP A 201 -31.53 6.58 -30.18
CA ASP A 201 -32.50 6.04 -29.24
C ASP A 201 -33.21 4.79 -29.80
N ASP A 202 -32.64 3.62 -29.55
CA ASP A 202 -33.47 2.46 -29.20
C ASP A 202 -33.40 2.38 -27.66
N VAL A 203 -34.21 3.20 -27.00
CA VAL A 203 -34.46 3.07 -25.56
C VAL A 203 -35.24 1.77 -25.37
N ALA A 204 -34.54 0.73 -24.91
CA ALA A 204 -35.13 -0.45 -24.29
C ALA A 204 -35.32 -0.20 -22.79
#